data_AF-A0A7V9D9L5-F1
#
_entry.id   AF-A0A7V9D9L5-F1
#
_cell.length_a   1.000
_cell.length_b   1.000
_cell.length_c   1.000
_cell.angle_alpha   90.00
_cell.angle_beta   90.00
_cell.angle_gamma   90.00
#
_symmetry.space_group_name_H-M   'P 1'
#
loop_
_entity.id
_entity.type
_entity.pdbx_description
1 polymer ?
#
loop_
_entity_poly.entity_id
_entity_poly.type
_entity_poly.pdbx_seq_one_letter_code
_entity_poly.pdbx_strand_id
1 'polypeptide(L)' 'MPKDGISDPQGQTIERALPALGLQGISSVRVGKSISLQIDAADEGDARRRVSEVCSRLLANPVIESFHVVVLPL' A
#
# COMPACT_ATOMS: atom_id res chain seq x y z
N MET A 1 2.03 1.76 2.01
CA MET A 1 1.26 2.56 2.99
C MET A 1 2.23 3.26 3.92
N PRO A 2 2.01 4.53 4.30
CA PRO A 2 2.76 5.16 5.38
C PRO A 2 2.68 4.30 6.65
N LYS A 3 3.77 4.17 7.40
CA LYS A 3 3.79 3.49 8.70
C LYS A 3 2.95 4.23 9.72
N ASP A 4 2.53 3.54 10.77
CA ASP A 4 1.84 4.19 11.88
C ASP A 4 2.77 5.20 12.58
N GLY A 5 2.20 6.34 12.95
CA GLY A 5 2.96 7.49 13.44
C GLY A 5 3.58 8.38 12.35
N ILE A 6 3.58 7.95 11.08
CA ILE A 6 3.96 8.81 9.95
C ILE A 6 2.72 9.58 9.46
N SER A 7 2.88 10.89 9.31
CA SER A 7 1.81 11.75 8.80
C SER A 7 1.41 11.36 7.37
N ASP A 8 0.10 11.27 7.13
CA ASP A 8 -0.51 11.08 5.81
C ASP A 8 -1.40 12.29 5.46
N PRO A 9 -0.83 13.38 4.92
CA PRO A 9 -1.59 14.58 4.57
C PRO A 9 -2.68 14.33 3.52
N GLN A 10 -2.51 13.34 2.64
CA GLN A 10 -3.48 13.02 1.60
C GLN A 10 -4.72 12.37 2.21
N GLY A 11 -4.53 11.36 3.06
CA GLY A 11 -5.63 10.73 3.81
C GLY A 11 -6.40 11.74 4.65
N GLN A 12 -5.70 12.61 5.38
CA GLN A 12 -6.33 13.68 6.17
C GLN A 12 -7.15 14.66 5.32
N THR A 13 -6.66 15.00 4.13
CA THR A 13 -7.38 15.92 3.23
C THR A 13 -8.67 15.28 2.72
N ILE A 14 -8.61 14.00 2.33
CA ILE A 14 -9.79 13.25 1.89
C ILE A 14 -10.80 13.15 3.02
N GLU A 15 -10.38 12.73 4.22
CA GLU A 15 -11.26 12.59 5.38
C GLU A 15 -12.01 13.89 5.70
N ARG A 16 -11.32 15.03 5.67
CA ARG A 16 -11.92 16.36 5.89
C ARG A 16 -12.94 16.76 4.81
N ALA A 17 -12.80 16.24 3.59
CA ALA A 17 -13.70 16.57 2.48
C ALA A 17 -15.01 15.74 2.50
N LEU A 18 -15.00 14.55 3.10
CA LEU A 18 -16.15 13.63 3.10
C LEU A 18 -17.46 14.24 3.63
N PRO A 19 -17.48 15.01 4.74
CA PRO A 19 -18.71 15.59 5.26
C PRO A 19 -19.37 16.58 4.30
N ALA A 20 -18.59 17.36 3.56
CA ALA A 20 -19.11 18.29 2.57
C ALA A 20 -19.80 17.58 1.39
N LEU A 21 -19.48 16.30 1.17
CA LEU A 21 -20.12 15.43 0.20
C LEU A 21 -21.30 14.65 0.78
N GLY A 22 -21.68 14.91 2.04
CA GLY A 22 -22.75 14.20 2.74
C GLY A 22 -22.35 12.80 3.24
N LEU A 23 -21.05 12.44 3.16
CA LEU A 23 -20.54 11.14 3.61
C LEU A 23 -20.08 11.25 5.07
N GLN A 24 -20.81 10.60 5.96
CA GLN A 24 -20.56 10.62 7.41
C GLN A 24 -20.12 9.24 7.92
N GLY A 25 -19.49 9.21 9.11
CA GLY A 25 -19.08 7.97 9.77
C GLY A 25 -17.80 7.32 9.21
N ILE A 26 -17.10 7.99 8.29
CA ILE A 26 -15.82 7.53 7.75
C ILE A 26 -14.69 8.24 8.51
N SER A 27 -13.74 7.48 9.01
CA SER A 27 -12.61 7.97 9.80
C SER A 27 -11.37 7.13 9.55
N SER A 28 -10.19 7.65 9.89
CA SER A 28 -8.90 7.00 9.69
C SER A 28 -8.61 6.70 8.22
N VAL A 29 -8.93 7.64 7.32
CA VAL A 29 -8.61 7.51 5.90
C VAL A 29 -7.10 7.50 5.73
N ARG A 30 -6.58 6.44 5.10
CA ARG A 30 -5.17 6.25 4.80
C ARG A 30 -4.98 6.08 3.30
N VAL A 31 -3.99 6.74 2.73
CA VAL A 31 -3.66 6.69 1.31
C VAL A 31 -2.30 6.04 1.11
N GLY A 32 -2.17 5.26 0.04
CA GLY A 32 -0.90 4.70 -0.38
C GLY A 32 -0.95 4.19 -1.81
N LYS A 33 0.13 3.52 -2.21
CA LYS A 33 0.34 3.01 -3.56
C LYS A 33 -0.22 1.59 -3.67
N SER A 34 -0.90 1.29 -4.77
CA SER A 34 -1.24 -0.06 -5.22
C SER A 34 -0.49 -0.33 -6.52
N ILE A 35 0.30 -1.40 -6.57
CA ILE A 35 1.16 -1.74 -7.71
C ILE A 35 0.84 -3.18 -8.12
N SER A 36 0.47 -3.36 -9.39
CA SER A 36 0.25 -4.66 -10.01
C SER A 36 1.35 -4.92 -11.02
N LEU A 37 1.93 -6.13 -11.00
CA LEU A 37 3.00 -6.54 -11.89
C LEU A 37 2.89 -8.04 -12.18
N GLN A 38 3.49 -8.46 -13.28
CA GLN A 38 3.67 -9.88 -13.61
C GLN A 38 5.13 -10.27 -13.36
N ILE A 39 5.33 -11.50 -12.91
CA ILE A 39 6.65 -12.06 -12.65
C ILE A 39 6.64 -13.54 -13.00
N ASP A 40 7.61 -13.99 -13.80
CA ASP A 40 7.84 -15.42 -14.00
C ASP A 40 8.46 -15.98 -12.74
N ALA A 41 7.93 -17.05 -12.16
CA ALA A 41 8.46 -17.70 -10.96
C ALA A 41 8.21 -19.21 -11.03
N ALA A 42 9.05 -20.00 -10.33
CA ALA A 42 8.90 -21.45 -10.32
C ALA A 42 7.63 -21.91 -9.57
N ASP A 43 7.28 -21.19 -8.50
CA ASP A 43 6.11 -21.42 -7.67
C ASP A 43 5.72 -20.12 -6.93
N GLU A 44 4.64 -20.18 -6.15
CA GLU A 44 4.15 -19.04 -5.36
C GLU A 44 5.18 -18.55 -4.32
N GLY A 45 5.96 -19.46 -3.73
CA GLY A 45 6.98 -19.15 -2.75
C GLY A 45 8.13 -18.34 -3.35
N ASP A 46 8.63 -18.76 -4.51
CA ASP A 46 9.64 -18.02 -5.28
C ASP A 46 9.10 -16.65 -5.72
N ALA A 47 7.86 -16.59 -6.22
CA ALA A 47 7.21 -15.33 -6.59
C ALA A 47 7.18 -14.37 -5.39
N ARG A 48 6.72 -14.84 -4.22
CA ARG A 48 6.59 -14.02 -3.02
C ARG A 48 7.94 -13.51 -2.51
N ARG A 49 8.98 -14.37 -2.54
CA ARG A 49 10.35 -13.99 -2.16
C ARG A 49 10.89 -12.89 -3.08
N ARG A 50 10.76 -13.07 -4.40
CA ARG A 50 11.26 -12.11 -5.39
C ARG A 50 10.51 -10.78 -5.33
N VAL A 51 9.19 -10.79 -5.20
CA VAL A 51 8.40 -9.55 -5.07
C VAL A 51 8.72 -8.83 -3.76
N SER A 52 8.92 -9.56 -2.66
CA SER A 52 9.33 -8.96 -1.37
C SER A 52 10.70 -8.28 -1.45
N GLU A 53 11.64 -8.85 -2.20
CA GLU A 53 12.94 -8.22 -2.47
C GLU A 53 12.76 -6.92 -3.27
N VAL A 54 11.98 -6.95 -4.35
CA VAL A 54 11.69 -5.77 -5.17
C VAL A 54 11.01 -4.68 -4.34
N CYS A 55 10.06 -5.04 -3.47
CA CYS A 55 9.38 -4.10 -2.59
C CYS A 55 10.35 -3.44 -1.61
N SER A 56 11.21 -4.20 -0.95
CA SER A 56 12.14 -3.67 0.06
C SER A 56 13.30 -2.86 -0.54
N ARG A 57 13.71 -3.16 -1.77
CA ARG A 57 14.83 -2.46 -2.43
C ARG A 57 14.40 -1.24 -3.24
N LEU A 58 13.17 -1.21 -3.75
CA LEU A 58 12.77 -0.19 -4.72
C LEU A 58 11.38 0.40 -4.48
N LEU A 59 10.35 -0.44 -4.32
CA LEU A 59 8.96 0.06 -4.40
C LEU A 59 8.49 0.74 -3.11
N ALA A 60 9.00 0.34 -1.96
CA ALA A 60 8.66 0.90 -0.66
C ALA A 60 9.89 1.55 -0.03
N ASN A 61 9.71 2.74 0.54
CA ASN A 61 10.71 3.33 1.41
C ASN A 61 10.66 2.63 2.79
N PRO A 62 11.70 1.86 3.18
CA PRO A 62 11.65 1.03 4.39
C PRO A 62 11.63 1.85 5.69
N VAL A 63 11.96 3.15 5.66
CA VAL A 63 11.93 4.01 6.85
C VAL A 63 10.49 4.39 7.17
N ILE A 64 9.72 4.85 6.18
CA ILE A 64 8.43 5.51 6.36
C ILE A 64 7.23 4.73 5.80
N GLU A 65 7.44 3.68 5.01
CA GLU A 65 6.36 2.90 4.41
C GLU A 65 6.40 1.43 4.85
N SER A 66 5.21 0.84 4.98
CA SER A 66 4.95 -0.60 5.02
C SER A 66 4.30 -1.05 3.72
N PHE A 67 4.50 -2.30 3.33
CA PHE A 67 3.88 -2.90 2.16
C PHE A 67 3.28 -4.28 2.50
N HIS A 68 2.33 -4.71 1.66
CA HIS A 68 1.75 -6.04 1.70
C HIS A 68 1.77 -6.62 0.28
N VAL A 69 2.02 -7.92 0.17
CA VAL A 69 2.11 -8.62 -1.12
C VAL A 69 1.04 -9.70 -1.17
N VAL A 70 0.26 -9.68 -2.25
CA VAL A 70 -0.64 -10.76 -2.65
C VAL A 70 -0.09 -11.34 -3.95
N VAL A 71 0.02 -12.66 -4.02
CA VAL A 71 0.41 -13.38 -5.24
C VAL A 71 -0.83 -14.11 -5.74
N LEU A 72 -1.09 -13.99 -7.04
CA LEU A 72 -2.19 -14.69 -7.70
C LEU A 72 -1.59 -15.48 -8.88
N PRO A 73 -1.90 -16.78 -9.02
CA PRO A 73 -1.56 -17.51 -10.23
C PRO A 73 -2.33 -16.93 -11.42
N LEU A 74 -1.69 -16.92 -12.58
CA LEU A 74 -2.30 -16.52 -13.86
C LEU A 74 -2.90 -17.73 -14.57
#